data_AF-A0A7C7XU22-F1
#
_entry.id   AF-A0A7C7XU22-F1
#
_cell.length_a   1.000
_cell.length_b   1.000
_cell.length_c   1.000
_cell.angle_alpha   90.00
_cell.angle_beta   90.00
_cell.angle_gamma   90.00
#
_symmetry.space_group_name_H-M   'P 1'
#
loop_
_entity.id
_entity.type
_entity.pdbx_description
1 polymer ?
#
loop_
_entity_poly.entity_id
_entity_poly.type
_entity_poly.pdbx_seq_one_letter_code
_entity_poly.pdbx_strand_id
1 'polypeptide(L)'
;MPYAALRKKWDKDPEFLKERAALKPEFQLARELIEARVNAGLSQQEAAEKMGTSQPTVARLESGHRPSLRSLQRYAEATGSKLEIRLVST
;
A
#
# COMPACT_ATOMS: atom_id res chain seq x y z
N MET A 1 18.38 -8.01 0.51
CA MET A 1 17.66 -8.73 -0.56
C MET A 1 16.64 -7.78 -1.18
N PRO A 2 16.46 -7.76 -2.51
CA PRO A 2 15.44 -6.92 -3.16
C PRO A 2 14.04 -7.35 -2.73
N TYR A 3 13.13 -6.39 -2.52
CA TYR A 3 11.75 -6.66 -2.08
C TYR A 3 11.02 -7.64 -3.01
N ALA A 4 11.26 -7.56 -4.32
CA ALA A 4 10.73 -8.48 -5.32
C ALA A 4 11.10 -9.95 -5.06
N ALA A 5 12.27 -10.22 -4.49
CA ALA A 5 12.73 -11.57 -4.16
C ALA A 5 12.10 -12.10 -2.85
N LEU A 6 11.77 -11.21 -1.91
CA LEU A 6 11.08 -11.56 -0.66
C LEU A 6 9.61 -11.92 -0.94
N ARG A 7 8.94 -11.16 -1.80
CA ARG A 7 7.55 -11.39 -2.22
C ARG A 7 7.34 -12.80 -2.80
N LYS A 8 8.21 -13.24 -3.71
CA LYS A 8 8.15 -14.61 -4.29
C LYS A 8 8.27 -15.74 -3.26
N LYS A 9 8.93 -15.51 -2.13
CA LYS A 9 9.06 -16.50 -1.07
C LYS A 9 7.83 -16.53 -0.17
N TRP A 10 7.30 -15.37 0.19
CA TRP A 10 6.14 -15.25 1.06
C TRP A 10 4.80 -15.59 0.38
N ASP A 11 4.69 -15.39 -0.94
CA ASP A 11 3.52 -15.83 -1.71
C ASP A 11 3.35 -17.37 -1.75
N LYS A 12 4.35 -18.13 -1.28
CA LYS A 12 4.32 -19.60 -1.19
C LYS A 12 4.09 -20.13 0.22
N ASP A 13 4.02 -19.25 1.21
CA ASP A 13 3.85 -19.65 2.61
C ASP A 13 2.36 -19.60 3.01
N PRO A 14 1.72 -20.76 3.24
CA PRO A 14 0.30 -20.82 3.58
C PRO A 14 -0.04 -20.23 4.94
N GLU A 15 0.89 -20.17 5.91
CA GLU A 15 0.64 -19.44 7.17
C GLU A 15 0.65 -17.93 6.95
N PHE A 16 1.61 -17.44 6.17
CA PHE A 16 1.68 -16.03 5.77
C PHE A 16 0.42 -15.59 5.02
N LEU A 17 -0.08 -16.42 4.10
CA LEU A 17 -1.32 -16.15 3.36
C LEU A 17 -2.55 -16.14 4.27
N LYS A 18 -2.58 -16.97 5.32
CA LYS A 18 -3.71 -17.12 6.25
C LYS A 18 -3.78 -15.99 7.28
N GLU A 19 -2.66 -15.59 7.87
CA GLU A 19 -2.62 -14.41 8.77
C GLU A 19 -2.92 -13.12 8.01
N ARG A 20 -2.36 -12.96 6.80
CA ARG A 20 -2.67 -11.86 5.89
C ARG A 20 -4.15 -11.83 5.49
N ALA A 21 -4.83 -12.97 5.55
CA ALA A 21 -6.25 -13.08 5.30
C ALA A 21 -7.15 -12.80 6.51
N ALA A 22 -6.61 -12.78 7.72
CA ALA A 22 -7.37 -12.49 8.95
C ALA A 22 -7.35 -10.98 9.30
N LEU A 23 -6.27 -10.27 8.98
CA LEU A 23 -6.12 -8.81 9.15
C LEU A 23 -6.94 -7.96 8.15
N LYS A 24 -7.85 -8.60 7.41
CA LYS A 24 -8.37 -8.13 6.11
C LYS A 24 -9.04 -6.75 6.13
N PRO A 25 -10.02 -6.42 6.99
CA PRO A 25 -10.76 -5.16 6.83
C PRO A 25 -9.94 -3.93 7.21
N GLU A 26 -9.22 -4.00 8.33
CA GLU A 26 -8.54 -2.85 8.94
C GLU A 26 -7.27 -2.47 8.19
N PHE A 27 -6.60 -3.45 7.55
CA PHE A 27 -5.36 -3.25 6.80
C PHE A 27 -5.51 -3.39 5.29
N GLN A 28 -6.74 -3.59 4.78
CA GLN A 28 -7.00 -3.66 3.34
C GLN A 28 -6.45 -2.44 2.62
N LEU A 29 -6.78 -1.24 3.12
CA LEU A 29 -6.32 0.01 2.52
C LEU A 29 -4.79 0.14 2.55
N ALA A 30 -4.17 -0.14 3.70
CA ALA A 30 -2.72 -0.09 3.85
C ALA A 30 -2.01 -1.03 2.86
N ARG A 31 -2.55 -2.23 2.70
CA ARG A 31 -2.03 -3.22 1.77
C ARG A 31 -2.14 -2.77 0.32
N GLU A 32 -3.29 -2.22 -0.09
CA GLU A 32 -3.47 -1.67 -1.45
C GLU A 32 -2.45 -0.56 -1.75
N LEU A 33 -2.20 0.34 -0.79
CA LEU A 33 -1.20 1.39 -0.93
C LEU A 33 0.22 0.82 -1.07
N ILE A 34 0.61 -0.12 -0.20
CA ILE A 34 1.92 -0.79 -0.28
C ILE A 34 2.09 -1.51 -1.63
N GLU A 35 1.07 -2.23 -2.09
CA GLU A 35 1.11 -2.95 -3.36
C GLU A 35 1.25 -1.98 -4.53
N ALA A 36 0.50 -0.88 -4.55
CA ALA A 36 0.64 0.18 -5.56
C ALA A 36 2.06 0.74 -5.62
N ARG A 37 2.66 1.08 -4.47
CA ARG A 37 4.03 1.60 -4.39
C ARG A 37 5.07 0.58 -4.87
N VAL A 38 4.94 -0.67 -4.45
CA VAL A 38 5.84 -1.76 -4.85
C VAL A 38 5.76 -2.02 -6.36
N ASN A 39 4.56 -2.05 -6.93
CA ASN A 39 4.36 -2.26 -8.36
C ASN A 39 4.92 -1.09 -9.18
N ALA A 40 4.91 0.13 -8.63
CA ALA A 40 5.59 1.30 -9.19
C ALA A 40 7.13 1.27 -9.02
N GLY A 41 7.68 0.28 -8.31
CA GLY A 41 9.12 0.14 -8.06
C GLY A 41 9.69 1.15 -7.08
N LEU A 42 8.87 1.78 -6.25
CA LEU A 42 9.28 2.89 -5.38
C LEU A 42 9.54 2.44 -3.93
N SER A 43 10.54 3.03 -3.30
CA SER A 43 10.69 3.07 -1.84
C SER A 43 9.70 4.07 -1.22
N GLN A 44 9.52 4.02 0.10
CA GLN A 44 8.67 5.01 0.81
C GLN A 44 9.19 6.44 0.66
N GLN A 45 10.51 6.61 0.59
CA GLN A 45 11.16 7.91 0.40
C GLN A 45 10.89 8.45 -1.01
N GLU A 46 11.08 7.64 -2.05
CA GLU A 46 10.82 8.05 -3.44
C GLU A 46 9.33 8.34 -3.68
N ALA A 47 8.42 7.55 -3.08
CA ALA A 47 7.00 7.85 -3.11
C ALA A 47 6.68 9.19 -2.43
N ALA A 48 7.33 9.48 -1.28
CA ALA A 48 7.14 10.74 -0.58
C ALA A 48 7.62 11.94 -1.41
N GLU A 49 8.76 11.81 -2.09
CA GLU A 49 9.30 12.82 -3.00
C GLU A 49 8.34 13.08 -4.16
N LYS A 50 7.83 12.03 -4.82
CA LYS A 50 6.84 12.16 -5.89
C LYS A 50 5.53 12.76 -5.41
N MET A 51 5.09 12.43 -4.19
CA MET A 51 3.91 13.04 -3.60
C MET A 51 4.15 14.49 -3.22
N GLY A 52 5.38 14.94 -2.98
CA GLY A 52 5.68 16.22 -2.33
C GLY A 52 5.29 16.20 -0.84
N THR A 53 5.74 15.17 -0.11
CA THR A 53 5.53 15.02 1.34
C THR A 53 6.75 14.35 2.00
N SER A 54 6.65 13.99 3.28
CA SER A 54 7.73 13.34 4.03
C SER A 54 7.57 11.81 4.08
N GLN A 55 8.69 11.08 4.18
CA GLN A 55 8.66 9.62 4.31
C GLN A 55 7.84 9.13 5.52
N PRO A 56 7.88 9.77 6.71
CA PRO A 56 6.99 9.41 7.81
C PRO A 56 5.50 9.56 7.48
N THR A 57 5.15 10.49 6.58
CA THR A 57 3.78 10.64 6.10
C THR A 57 3.37 9.45 5.24
N VAL A 58 4.22 9.04 4.30
CA VAL A 58 3.99 7.81 3.51
C VAL A 58 3.92 6.57 4.40
N ALA A 59 4.82 6.43 5.37
CA ALA A 59 4.80 5.32 6.32
C ALA A 59 3.49 5.27 7.13
N ARG A 60 2.96 6.43 7.54
CA ARG A 60 1.67 6.53 8.23
C ARG A 60 0.49 6.14 7.34
N LEU A 61 0.53 6.49 6.05
CA LEU A 61 -0.49 6.04 5.09
C LEU A 61 -0.48 4.51 4.94
N GLU A 62 0.71 3.92 4.94
CA GLU A 62 0.92 2.46 4.82
C GLU A 62 0.74 1.68 6.13
N SER A 63 0.52 2.36 7.27
CA SER A 63 0.39 1.71 8.58
C SER A 63 -1.06 1.41 8.99
N GLY A 64 -2.04 1.66 8.13
CA GLY A 64 -3.47 1.47 8.45
C GLY A 64 -4.11 2.65 9.18
N HIS A 65 -3.48 3.84 9.18
CA HIS A 65 -4.18 5.06 9.56
C HIS A 65 -5.33 5.36 8.58
N ARG A 66 -6.28 6.22 8.94
CA ARG A 66 -7.41 6.61 8.06
C ARG A 66 -7.03 7.85 7.23
N PRO A 67 -6.51 7.70 6.00
CA PRO A 67 -6.16 8.84 5.17
C PRO A 67 -7.39 9.58 4.66
N SER A 68 -7.22 10.85 4.33
CA SER A 68 -8.21 11.60 3.57
C SER A 68 -8.24 11.15 2.10
N LEU A 69 -9.38 11.35 1.43
CA LEU A 69 -9.51 11.11 -0.01
C LEU A 69 -8.44 11.85 -0.84
N ARG A 70 -8.13 13.10 -0.47
CA ARG A 70 -7.06 13.88 -1.11
C ARG A 70 -5.70 13.20 -0.99
N SER A 71 -5.41 12.57 0.14
CA SER A 71 -4.14 11.85 0.35
C SER A 71 -4.08 10.59 -0.52
N LEU A 72 -5.21 9.88 -0.65
CA LEU A 72 -5.31 8.71 -1.54
C LEU A 72 -5.12 9.09 -3.01
N GLN A 73 -5.69 10.22 -3.46
CA GLN A 73 -5.51 10.71 -4.83
C GLN A 73 -4.04 11.03 -5.14
N ARG A 74 -3.37 11.80 -4.28
CA ARG A 74 -1.94 12.13 -4.45
C ARG A 74 -1.05 10.89 -4.42
N TYR A 75 -1.39 9.91 -3.57
CA TYR A 75 -0.66 8.66 -3.50
C TYR A 75 -0.82 7.85 -4.79
N ALA A 76 -2.04 7.79 -5.33
CA ALA A 76 -2.32 7.15 -6.61
C ALA A 76 -1.51 7.82 -7.74
N GLU A 77 -1.53 9.15 -7.83
CA GLU A 77 -0.71 9.91 -8.80
C GLU A 77 0.78 9.61 -8.68
N ALA A 78 1.34 9.64 -7.47
CA ALA A 78 2.76 9.38 -7.22
C ALA A 78 3.20 7.96 -7.59
N THR A 79 2.30 6.99 -7.46
CA THR A 79 2.53 5.59 -7.82
C THR A 79 2.12 5.24 -9.25
N GLY A 80 1.57 6.19 -10.02
CA GLY A 80 1.03 5.93 -11.35
C GLY A 80 -0.22 5.03 -11.35
N SER A 81 -0.92 4.97 -10.22
CA SER A 81 -2.17 4.24 -10.03
C SER A 81 -3.39 5.13 -10.27
N LYS A 82 -4.57 4.53 -10.45
CA LYS A 82 -5.85 5.22 -10.49
C LYS A 82 -6.64 4.89 -9.22
N LEU A 83 -7.16 5.90 -8.53
CA LEU A 83 -8.05 5.69 -7.38
C LEU A 83 -9.46 5.35 -7.87
N GLU A 84 -9.96 4.16 -7.49
CA GLU A 84 -11.36 3.75 -7.64
C GLU A 84 -11.96 3.50 -6.25
N ILE A 85 -13.16 4.04 -5.99
CA ILE A 85 -13.88 3.85 -4.74
C ILE A 85 -15.21 3.17 -5.07
N ARG A 86 -15.52 2.07 -4.38
CA ARG A 86 -16.74 1.30 -4.56
C ARG A 86 -17.40 1.05 -3.20
N LEU A 87 -18.71 1.29 -3.13
CA LEU A 87 -19.55 0.84 -2.03
C LEU A 87 -20.12 -0.52 -2.40
N VAL A 88 -20.09 -1.47 -1.47
CA VAL A 88 -20.66 -2.81 -1.65
C VAL A 88 -21.74 -3.05 -0.60
N SER A 89 -22.78 -3.77 -0.96
CA SER A 89 -23.86 -4.16 -0.04
C SER A 89 -23.33 -5.19 0.96
N THR A 90 -23.76 -5.09 2.20
CA THR A 90 -23.40 -5.99 3.31
C THR A 90 -24.06 -7.35 3.18
#